data_AF-G1UZP3-F1
#
_entry.id   AF-G1UZP3-F1
#
_cell.length_a   1.000
_cell.length_b   1.000
_cell.length_c   1.000
_cell.angle_alpha   90.00
_cell.angle_beta   90.00
_cell.angle_gamma   90.00
#
_symmetry.space_group_name_H-M   'P 1'
#
loop_
_entity.id
_entity.type
_entity.pdbx_description
1 polymer ?
#
loop_
_entity_poly.entity_id
_entity_poly.type
_entity_poly.pdbx_seq_one_letter_code
_entity_poly.pdbx_strand_id
1 'polypeptide(L)'
;MWGGASHVRPWRATDNGLESVCVLHNDNLLILDEVGQVSANVLSECGYLIANGMGKTRSGKDSALRKSHTWRLLFLSSGEIGFAEKLSEKGLKARAGQEVRFVGIPTDAGMLSELHGLPDAGALSNRLKELAGQHYGHAGRAFLQWLADNREAVVKSVGEILTVGVTRLCPPDTTEQVRRVARRFCLVAYAGKVAHDAGVLPEDMDVWAATVSCFNDWLTVRGGAGAGEDAAILSAVRLFIEQHGASRFGVRQSPGLNMRSFPNPSRVKWSKGSPNGGPQRF
;
A
#
# COMPACT_ATOMS: atom_id res chain seq x y z
N MET A 1 19.46 -6.94 -7.85
CA MET A 1 19.94 -6.64 -6.47
C MET A 1 20.51 -7.87 -5.77
N TRP A 2 19.69 -8.81 -5.28
CA TRP A 2 20.13 -9.88 -4.36
C TRP A 2 20.37 -11.26 -4.99
N GLY A 3 19.52 -11.67 -5.94
CA GLY A 3 19.58 -12.99 -6.56
C GLY A 3 18.91 -13.03 -7.93
N GLY A 4 19.01 -14.17 -8.62
CA GLY A 4 18.43 -14.39 -9.95
C GLY A 4 16.93 -14.65 -9.93
N ALA A 5 16.38 -15.15 -11.04
CA ALA A 5 14.93 -15.31 -11.25
C ALA A 5 14.21 -16.09 -10.14
N SER A 6 14.87 -17.04 -9.47
CA SER A 6 14.31 -17.83 -8.36
C SER A 6 14.00 -17.02 -7.10
N HIS A 7 14.43 -15.76 -7.02
CA HIS A 7 14.12 -14.85 -5.92
C HIS A 7 12.71 -14.25 -6.03
N VAL A 8 12.11 -14.28 -7.22
CA VAL A 8 10.71 -13.91 -7.45
C VAL A 8 9.84 -15.13 -7.20
N ARG A 9 8.80 -14.98 -6.39
CA ARG A 9 7.85 -16.05 -6.06
C ARG A 9 6.46 -15.65 -6.52
N PRO A 10 5.67 -16.56 -7.12
CA PRO A 10 4.29 -16.23 -7.43
C PRO A 10 3.46 -16.14 -6.13
N TRP A 11 2.42 -15.32 -6.15
CA TRP A 11 1.40 -15.29 -5.09
C TRP A 11 0.59 -16.59 -4.97
N ARG A 12 0.70 -17.50 -5.95
CA ARG A 12 0.09 -18.83 -5.96
C ARG A 12 0.66 -19.74 -4.85
N ALA A 13 0.28 -19.47 -3.62
CA ALA A 13 0.69 -20.19 -2.43
C ALA A 13 -0.42 -20.23 -1.37
N THR A 14 -0.33 -21.18 -0.44
CA THR A 14 -1.16 -21.20 0.76
C THR A 14 -0.58 -20.26 1.83
N ASP A 15 -1.36 -19.95 2.86
CA ASP A 15 -0.91 -19.18 4.03
C ASP A 15 0.34 -19.79 4.69
N ASN A 16 0.36 -21.10 4.90
CA ASN A 16 1.49 -21.83 5.46
C ASN A 16 2.70 -21.84 4.52
N GLY A 17 2.45 -21.90 3.20
CA GLY A 17 3.50 -21.79 2.19
C GLY A 17 4.16 -20.41 2.25
N LEU A 18 3.36 -19.34 2.32
CA LEU A 18 3.85 -17.97 2.43
C LEU A 18 4.58 -17.70 3.75
N GLU A 19 4.14 -18.29 4.86
CA GLU A 19 4.89 -18.25 6.13
C GLU A 19 6.31 -18.80 5.95
N SER A 20 6.44 -19.97 5.31
CA SER A 20 7.75 -20.59 5.04
C SER A 20 8.61 -19.71 4.13
N VAL A 21 8.01 -19.09 3.11
CA VAL A 21 8.69 -18.15 2.20
C VAL A 21 9.16 -16.91 2.94
N CYS A 22 8.37 -16.36 3.87
CA CYS A 22 8.77 -15.19 4.66
C CYS A 22 9.99 -15.48 5.54
N VAL A 23 10.05 -16.66 6.16
CA VAL A 23 11.21 -17.10 6.95
C VAL A 23 12.47 -17.18 6.09
N LEU A 24 12.36 -17.70 4.87
CA LEU A 24 13.49 -17.79 3.93
C LEU A 24 13.98 -16.42 3.42
N HIS A 25 13.13 -15.39 3.50
CA HIS A 25 13.47 -14.01 3.11
C HIS A 25 13.61 -13.09 4.33
N ASN A 26 13.80 -13.64 5.53
CA ASN A 26 14.04 -12.82 6.71
C ASN A 26 15.28 -11.94 6.51
N ASP A 27 15.15 -10.65 6.85
CA ASP A 27 16.14 -9.60 6.62
C ASP A 27 16.51 -9.37 5.15
N ASN A 28 15.66 -9.83 4.22
CA ASN A 28 15.82 -9.64 2.79
C ASN A 28 14.52 -9.11 2.15
N LEU A 29 14.60 -8.74 0.87
CA LEU A 29 13.44 -8.36 0.06
C LEU A 29 12.69 -9.62 -0.39
N LEU A 30 11.38 -9.66 -0.14
CA LEU A 30 10.49 -10.67 -0.70
C LEU A 30 9.77 -10.11 -1.93
N ILE A 31 9.85 -10.77 -3.08
CA ILE A 31 9.12 -10.37 -4.29
C ILE A 31 8.02 -11.39 -4.57
N LEU A 32 6.77 -10.93 -4.55
CA LEU A 32 5.58 -11.72 -4.81
C LEU A 32 4.91 -11.26 -6.12
N ASP A 33 4.96 -12.11 -7.14
CA ASP A 33 4.44 -11.79 -8.47
C ASP A 33 2.98 -12.22 -8.63
N GLU A 34 2.20 -11.39 -9.31
CA GLU A 34 0.82 -11.62 -9.74
C GLU A 34 -0.18 -11.91 -8.60
N VAL A 35 -0.55 -10.86 -7.86
CA VAL A 35 -1.53 -10.97 -6.76
C VAL A 35 -2.90 -11.47 -7.22
N GLY A 36 -3.22 -11.40 -8.51
CA GLY A 36 -4.45 -11.99 -9.07
C GLY A 36 -4.55 -13.51 -8.86
N GLN A 37 -3.42 -14.20 -8.73
CA GLN A 37 -3.35 -15.66 -8.56
C GLN A 37 -3.68 -16.15 -7.14
N VAL A 38 -3.72 -15.28 -6.13
CA VAL A 38 -4.07 -15.66 -4.75
C VAL A 38 -5.56 -15.44 -4.47
N SER A 39 -6.18 -16.32 -3.70
CA SER A 39 -7.57 -16.11 -3.27
C SER A 39 -7.69 -14.94 -2.27
N ALA A 40 -8.80 -14.21 -2.31
CA ALA A 40 -9.07 -13.11 -1.39
C ALA A 40 -8.94 -13.50 0.11
N ASN A 41 -9.37 -14.72 0.47
CA ASN A 41 -9.25 -15.24 1.83
C ASN A 41 -7.78 -15.37 2.26
N VAL A 42 -6.96 -16.00 1.41
CA VAL A 42 -5.53 -16.16 1.68
C VAL A 42 -4.83 -14.81 1.71
N LEU A 43 -5.16 -13.90 0.79
CA LEU A 43 -4.58 -12.55 0.75
C LEU A 43 -4.90 -11.74 2.01
N SER A 44 -6.14 -11.81 2.52
CA SER A 44 -6.54 -11.11 3.74
C SER A 44 -5.73 -11.58 4.95
N GLU A 45 -5.58 -12.90 5.11
CA GLU A 45 -4.80 -13.53 6.18
C GLU A 45 -3.30 -13.20 6.05
N CYS A 46 -2.75 -13.34 4.84
CA CYS A 46 -1.35 -13.06 4.56
C CYS A 46 -1.02 -11.58 4.73
N GLY A 47 -1.99 -10.69 4.49
CA GLY A 47 -1.81 -9.26 4.62
C GLY A 47 -1.37 -8.82 6.02
N TYR A 48 -1.89 -9.49 7.05
CA TYR A 48 -1.43 -9.30 8.42
C TYR A 48 -0.18 -10.12 8.73
N LEU A 49 -0.15 -11.40 8.33
CA LEU A 49 0.95 -12.31 8.63
C LEU A 49 2.29 -11.74 8.16
N ILE A 50 2.40 -11.41 6.87
CA ILE A 50 3.65 -10.93 6.26
C ILE A 50 4.12 -9.65 6.96
N ALA A 51 3.19 -8.72 7.18
CA ALA A 51 3.50 -7.41 7.72
C ALA A 51 3.70 -7.35 9.23
N ASN A 52 3.19 -8.33 9.99
CA ASN A 52 3.40 -8.44 11.43
C ASN A 52 4.70 -9.19 11.77
N GLY A 53 5.32 -9.88 10.81
CA GLY A 53 6.62 -10.51 11.04
C GLY A 53 6.55 -11.78 11.88
N MET A 54 5.40 -12.46 11.95
CA MET A 54 5.21 -13.61 12.84
C MET A 54 4.28 -14.65 12.24
N GLY A 55 4.70 -15.91 12.34
CA GLY A 55 3.95 -17.09 11.93
C GLY A 55 2.82 -17.45 12.89
N LYS A 56 1.94 -18.36 12.45
CA LYS A 56 0.82 -18.81 13.27
C LYS A 56 1.31 -19.60 14.49
N THR A 57 0.81 -19.25 15.67
CA THR A 57 1.07 -20.01 16.90
C THR A 57 0.41 -21.38 16.80
N ARG A 58 1.18 -22.43 17.12
CA ARG A 58 0.71 -23.82 17.09
C ARG A 58 1.00 -24.51 18.41
N SER A 59 0.07 -25.35 18.86
CA SER A 59 0.31 -26.24 20.00
C SER A 59 1.34 -27.31 19.62
N GLY A 60 2.28 -27.55 20.52
CA GLY A 60 3.24 -28.66 20.45
C GLY A 60 2.61 -29.98 20.88
N LYS A 61 3.34 -31.08 20.65
CA LYS A 61 2.89 -32.44 21.00
C LYS A 61 2.64 -32.64 22.49
N ASP A 62 3.33 -31.88 23.34
CA ASP A 62 3.27 -32.01 24.80
C ASP A 62 2.37 -30.95 25.46
N SER A 63 1.38 -30.41 24.73
CA SER A 63 0.55 -29.27 25.17
C SER A 63 1.33 -27.95 25.42
N ALA A 64 2.65 -27.96 25.27
CA ALA A 64 3.49 -26.77 25.27
C ALA A 64 3.35 -25.99 23.95
N LEU A 65 3.33 -24.66 24.00
CA LEU A 65 3.31 -23.82 22.79
C LEU A 65 4.59 -24.01 21.98
N ARG A 66 4.47 -24.33 20.69
CA ARG A 66 5.62 -24.34 19.77
C ARG A 66 6.05 -22.90 19.51
N LYS A 67 7.37 -22.64 19.50
CA LYS A 67 7.89 -21.31 19.11
C LYS A 67 7.45 -20.99 17.69
N SER A 68 6.71 -19.89 17.53
CA SER A 68 6.35 -19.34 16.23
C SER A 68 7.60 -18.79 15.55
N HIS A 69 7.67 -18.97 14.22
CA HIS A 69 8.70 -18.29 13.44
C HIS A 69 8.45 -16.78 13.42
N THR A 70 9.53 -16.00 13.38
CA THR A 70 9.48 -14.54 13.24
C THR A 70 10.36 -14.11 12.09
N TRP A 71 9.98 -13.02 11.42
CA TRP A 71 10.75 -12.41 10.35
C TRP A 71 10.62 -10.89 10.35
N ARG A 72 11.56 -10.24 9.68
CA ARG A 72 11.56 -8.82 9.36
C ARG A 72 11.89 -8.69 7.87
N LEU A 73 10.94 -8.23 7.08
CA LEU A 73 11.15 -8.05 5.65
C LEU A 73 10.36 -6.85 5.11
N LEU A 74 10.82 -6.33 3.98
CA LEU A 74 10.00 -5.57 3.05
C LEU A 74 9.61 -6.51 1.92
N PHE A 75 8.39 -6.35 1.40
CA PHE A 75 7.96 -7.11 0.24
C PHE A 75 7.50 -6.19 -0.88
N LEU A 76 7.66 -6.65 -2.11
CA LEU A 76 7.08 -6.05 -3.30
C LEU A 76 6.05 -7.02 -3.86
N SER A 77 4.93 -6.47 -4.31
CA SER A 77 3.87 -7.21 -4.98
C SER A 77 3.61 -6.58 -6.34
N SER A 78 3.31 -7.39 -7.34
CA SER A 78 2.78 -6.96 -8.64
C SER A 78 1.34 -7.46 -8.83
N GLY A 79 0.62 -6.84 -9.75
CA GLY A 79 -0.68 -7.30 -10.22
C GLY A 79 -1.53 -6.16 -10.76
N GLU A 80 -2.52 -6.51 -11.58
CA GLU A 80 -3.44 -5.55 -12.22
C GLU A 80 -4.52 -5.04 -11.26
N ILE A 81 -4.85 -5.84 -10.25
CA ILE A 81 -5.89 -5.54 -9.26
C ILE A 81 -5.28 -5.21 -7.91
N GLY A 82 -5.81 -4.16 -7.27
CA GLY A 82 -5.32 -3.70 -5.98
C GLY A 82 -5.68 -4.64 -4.82
N PHE A 83 -5.02 -4.48 -3.67
CA PHE A 83 -5.30 -5.28 -2.46
C PHE A 83 -6.78 -5.19 -2.04
N ALA A 84 -7.32 -3.98 -1.92
CA ALA A 84 -8.72 -3.77 -1.51
C ALA A 84 -9.72 -4.32 -2.54
N GLU A 85 -9.43 -4.14 -3.82
CA GLU A 85 -10.22 -4.67 -4.93
C GLU A 85 -10.25 -6.20 -4.90
N LYS A 86 -9.10 -6.86 -4.73
CA LYS A 86 -9.02 -8.31 -4.62
C LYS A 86 -9.85 -8.85 -3.46
N LEU A 87 -9.82 -8.18 -2.31
CA LEU A 87 -10.64 -8.59 -1.15
C LEU A 87 -12.15 -8.47 -1.44
N SER A 88 -12.53 -7.44 -2.18
CA SER A 88 -13.93 -7.17 -2.51
C SER A 88 -14.58 -8.25 -3.40
N GLU A 89 -13.79 -9.00 -4.19
CA GLU A 89 -14.27 -10.14 -5.00
C GLU A 89 -15.00 -11.20 -4.15
N LYS A 90 -14.70 -11.29 -2.85
CA LYS A 90 -15.35 -12.19 -1.88
C LYS A 90 -16.16 -11.46 -0.82
N GLY A 91 -16.48 -10.18 -1.03
CA GLY A 91 -17.19 -9.35 -0.07
C GLY A 91 -16.38 -9.04 1.19
N LEU A 92 -15.07 -9.26 1.18
CA LEU A 92 -14.19 -8.90 2.28
C LEU A 92 -13.86 -7.41 2.19
N LYS A 93 -13.89 -6.72 3.33
CA LYS A 93 -13.46 -5.32 3.41
C LYS A 93 -12.00 -5.26 3.84
N ALA A 94 -11.18 -4.54 3.09
CA ALA A 94 -9.84 -4.18 3.52
C ALA A 94 -9.96 -3.27 4.76
N ARG A 95 -9.24 -3.63 5.82
CA ARG A 95 -9.16 -2.79 7.01
C ARG A 95 -8.06 -1.76 6.81
N ALA A 96 -8.24 -0.55 7.31
CA ALA A 96 -7.23 0.51 7.16
C ALA A 96 -5.84 0.09 7.69
N GLY A 97 -5.79 -0.78 8.71
CA GLY A 97 -4.54 -1.38 9.20
C GLY A 97 -3.82 -2.27 8.18
N GLN A 98 -4.53 -2.97 7.29
CA GLN A 98 -3.94 -3.75 6.18
C GLN A 98 -3.51 -2.82 5.05
N GLU A 99 -4.32 -1.83 4.70
CA GLU A 99 -4.03 -0.91 3.59
C GLU A 99 -2.76 -0.09 3.83
N VAL A 100 -2.52 0.36 5.06
CA VAL A 100 -1.25 1.02 5.39
C VAL A 100 -0.05 0.07 5.36
N ARG A 101 -0.24 -1.24 5.21
CA ARG A 101 0.80 -2.27 5.06
C ARG A 101 0.95 -2.74 3.61
N PHE A 102 -0.13 -2.71 2.85
CA PHE A 102 -0.19 -2.98 1.41
C PHE A 102 -0.39 -1.68 0.66
N VAL A 103 0.70 -0.91 0.56
CA VAL A 103 0.72 0.37 -0.12
C VAL A 103 0.77 0.11 -1.63
N GLY A 104 -0.38 0.28 -2.30
CA GLY A 104 -0.45 0.20 -3.77
C GLY A 104 0.10 1.47 -4.40
N ILE A 105 1.22 1.35 -5.11
CA ILE A 105 1.79 2.45 -5.91
C ILE A 105 1.27 2.26 -7.33
N PRO A 106 0.49 3.22 -7.89
CA PRO A 106 0.04 3.11 -9.26
C PRO A 106 1.24 3.15 -10.22
N THR A 107 1.21 2.30 -11.23
CA THR A 107 2.27 2.24 -12.26
C THR A 107 1.64 2.20 -13.64
N ASP A 108 2.18 2.97 -14.58
CA ASP A 108 1.77 2.96 -15.98
C ASP A 108 3.01 2.97 -16.89
N ALA A 109 2.88 2.43 -18.10
CA ALA A 109 3.98 2.42 -19.07
C ALA A 109 4.45 3.83 -19.46
N GLY A 110 3.55 4.81 -19.45
CA GLY A 110 3.84 6.23 -19.67
C GLY A 110 4.60 6.90 -18.54
N MET A 111 4.79 6.24 -17.39
CA MET A 111 5.63 6.76 -16.30
C MET A 111 7.13 6.55 -16.54
N LEU A 112 7.51 5.80 -17.58
CA LEU A 112 8.91 5.68 -18.01
C LEU A 112 9.35 6.98 -18.70
N SER A 113 10.05 7.83 -17.97
CA SER A 113 10.52 9.14 -18.44
C SER A 113 11.66 9.04 -19.45
N GLU A 114 12.44 7.96 -19.43
CA GLU A 114 13.58 7.75 -20.31
C GLU A 114 13.58 6.32 -20.87
N LEU A 115 13.78 6.19 -22.18
CA LEU A 115 13.84 4.90 -22.89
C LEU A 115 15.27 4.44 -23.18
N HIS A 116 16.28 5.23 -22.83
CA HIS A 116 17.70 4.94 -23.05
C HIS A 116 18.03 4.50 -24.49
N GLY A 117 17.44 5.17 -25.47
CA GLY A 117 17.63 4.89 -26.89
C GLY A 117 16.83 3.69 -27.44
N LEU A 118 15.96 3.07 -26.63
CA LEU A 118 15.05 2.01 -27.06
C LEU A 118 13.75 2.59 -27.67
N PRO A 119 13.09 1.85 -28.58
CA PRO A 119 11.98 2.41 -29.37
C PRO A 119 10.70 2.66 -28.56
N ASP A 120 10.46 1.90 -27.50
CA ASP A 120 9.26 1.99 -26.68
C ASP A 120 9.47 1.41 -25.27
N ALA A 121 8.47 1.61 -24.40
CA ALA A 121 8.42 1.09 -23.04
C ALA A 121 8.51 -0.44 -22.96
N GLY A 122 7.95 -1.16 -23.94
CA GLY A 122 7.99 -2.62 -24.00
C GLY A 122 9.41 -3.12 -24.28
N ALA A 123 10.12 -2.48 -25.21
CA ALA A 123 11.52 -2.75 -25.50
C ALA A 123 12.41 -2.49 -24.27
N LEU A 124 12.19 -1.38 -23.55
CA LEU A 124 12.90 -1.12 -22.28
C LEU A 124 12.63 -2.20 -21.24
N SER A 125 11.37 -2.56 -21.00
CA SER A 125 10.99 -3.61 -20.04
C SER A 125 11.65 -4.95 -20.38
N ASN A 126 11.62 -5.35 -21.66
CA ASN A 126 12.26 -6.59 -22.12
C ASN A 126 13.78 -6.55 -21.93
N ARG A 127 14.42 -5.42 -22.26
CA ARG A 127 15.86 -5.26 -22.08
C ARG A 127 16.27 -5.33 -20.61
N LEU A 128 15.51 -4.70 -19.71
CA LEU A 128 15.73 -4.77 -18.27
C LEU A 128 15.60 -6.20 -17.75
N LYS A 129 14.59 -6.96 -18.20
CA LYS A 129 14.41 -8.37 -17.83
C LYS A 129 15.59 -9.23 -18.29
N GLU A 130 16.05 -9.04 -19.53
CA GLU A 130 17.20 -9.76 -20.07
C GLU A 130 18.48 -9.48 -19.25
N LEU A 131 18.79 -8.20 -19.03
CA LEU A 131 19.95 -7.78 -18.27
C LEU A 131 19.89 -8.25 -16.81
N ALA A 132 18.72 -8.17 -16.16
CA ALA A 132 18.54 -8.68 -14.81
C ALA A 132 18.69 -10.21 -14.71
N GLY A 133 18.39 -10.93 -15.80
CA GLY A 133 18.64 -12.38 -15.89
C GLY A 133 20.12 -12.74 -16.02
N GLN A 134 20.93 -11.86 -16.61
CA GLN A 134 22.36 -12.05 -16.81
C GLN A 134 23.20 -11.47 -15.65
N HIS A 135 22.75 -10.37 -15.06
CA HIS A 135 23.47 -9.58 -14.06
C HIS A 135 22.63 -9.42 -12.79
N TYR A 136 22.91 -10.26 -11.80
CA TYR A 136 22.22 -10.22 -10.51
C TYR A 136 23.18 -10.50 -9.35
N GLY A 137 22.76 -10.14 -8.13
CA GLY A 137 23.56 -10.34 -6.91
C GLY A 137 24.74 -9.37 -6.73
N HIS A 138 25.10 -8.58 -7.74
CA HIS A 138 26.21 -7.61 -7.66
C HIS A 138 25.91 -6.47 -6.67
N ALA A 139 24.86 -5.68 -6.96
CA ALA A 139 24.51 -4.49 -6.20
C ALA A 139 24.23 -4.78 -4.71
N GLY A 140 23.52 -5.87 -4.40
CA GLY A 140 23.21 -6.23 -3.01
C GLY A 140 24.46 -6.58 -2.20
N ARG A 141 25.43 -7.28 -2.80
CA ARG A 141 26.70 -7.62 -2.14
C ARG A 141 27.57 -6.39 -1.90
N ALA A 142 27.69 -5.51 -2.91
CA ALA A 142 28.41 -4.25 -2.77
C ALA A 142 27.81 -3.36 -1.66
N PHE A 143 26.48 -3.22 -1.66
CA PHE A 143 25.75 -2.51 -0.61
C PHE A 143 26.00 -3.10 0.78
N LEU A 144 25.90 -4.42 0.94
CA LEU A 144 26.12 -5.08 2.24
C LEU A 144 27.55 -4.90 2.75
N GLN A 145 28.55 -5.01 1.87
CA GLN A 145 29.94 -4.82 2.26
C GLN A 145 30.13 -3.42 2.83
N TRP A 146 29.72 -2.39 2.08
CA TRP A 146 29.80 -1.01 2.54
C TRP A 146 29.01 -0.77 3.83
N LEU A 147 27.81 -1.34 3.94
CA LEU A 147 26.96 -1.19 5.12
C LEU A 147 27.58 -1.86 6.36
N ALA A 148 28.26 -2.99 6.20
CA ALA A 148 28.95 -3.67 7.29
C ALA A 148 30.09 -2.78 7.84
N ASP A 149 30.85 -2.17 6.94
CA ASP A 149 31.98 -1.30 7.28
C ASP A 149 31.52 0.05 7.91
N ASN A 150 30.32 0.51 7.58
CA ASN A 150 29.76 1.80 8.03
C ASN A 150 28.57 1.67 9.00
N ARG A 151 28.35 0.47 9.56
CA ARG A 151 27.13 0.11 10.30
C ARG A 151 26.81 1.07 11.44
N GLU A 152 27.80 1.45 12.23
CA GLU A 152 27.60 2.30 13.41
C GLU A 152 27.06 3.69 13.03
N ALA A 153 27.66 4.32 12.01
CA ALA A 153 27.23 5.63 11.52
C ALA A 153 25.80 5.58 10.93
N VAL A 154 25.48 4.52 10.19
CA VAL A 154 24.13 4.32 9.62
C VAL A 154 23.09 4.15 10.74
N VAL A 155 23.37 3.28 11.73
CA VAL A 155 22.46 3.04 12.86
C VAL A 155 22.25 4.30 13.70
N LYS A 156 23.30 5.11 13.88
CA LYS A 156 23.21 6.36 14.65
C LYS A 156 22.36 7.42 13.94
N SER A 157 22.41 7.49 12.61
CA SER A 157 21.75 8.56 11.83
C SER A 157 20.33 8.22 11.36
N VAL A 158 19.99 6.93 11.18
CA VAL A 158 18.70 6.53 10.60
C VAL A 158 17.48 7.08 11.37
N GLY A 159 17.54 7.13 12.71
CA GLY A 159 16.40 7.58 13.53
C GLY A 159 16.05 9.04 13.33
N GLU A 160 17.07 9.90 13.28
CA GLU A 160 16.92 11.34 13.05
C GLU A 160 16.45 11.62 11.61
N ILE A 161 17.09 10.99 10.63
CA ILE A 161 16.75 11.17 9.21
C ILE A 161 15.31 10.76 8.91
N LEU A 162 14.85 9.63 9.48
CA LEU A 162 13.46 9.21 9.35
C LEU A 162 12.50 10.22 9.98
N THR A 163 12.85 10.78 11.14
CA THR A 163 12.02 11.78 11.83
C THR A 163 11.89 13.05 10.99
N VAL A 164 13.02 13.60 10.54
CA VAL A 164 13.05 14.79 9.68
C VAL A 164 12.30 14.55 8.37
N GLY A 165 12.53 13.41 7.72
CA GLY A 165 11.85 13.05 6.48
C GLY A 165 10.34 12.94 6.65
N VAL A 166 9.85 12.29 7.71
CA VAL A 166 8.42 12.17 7.98
C VAL A 166 7.80 13.55 8.25
N THR A 167 8.46 14.40 9.03
CA THR A 167 7.98 15.78 9.26
C THR A 167 7.89 16.58 7.97
N ARG A 168 8.84 16.38 7.04
CA ARG A 168 8.83 17.03 5.72
C ARG A 168 7.68 16.53 4.84
N LEU A 169 7.33 15.25 4.90
CA LEU A 169 6.27 14.66 4.08
C LEU A 169 4.86 14.81 4.67
N CYS A 170 4.74 14.99 5.98
CA CYS A 170 3.47 14.93 6.69
C CYS A 170 3.20 16.22 7.47
N PRO A 171 2.39 17.16 6.93
CA PRO A 171 1.88 18.31 7.65
C PRO A 171 1.22 17.96 9.01
N PRO A 172 1.02 18.93 9.94
CA PRO A 172 0.46 18.69 11.26
C PRO A 172 -0.88 17.92 11.28
N ASP A 173 -1.75 18.15 10.29
CA ASP A 173 -3.08 17.53 10.22
C ASP A 173 -3.08 16.14 9.54
N THR A 174 -1.91 15.60 9.23
CA THR A 174 -1.76 14.29 8.59
C THR A 174 -2.15 13.16 9.55
N THR A 175 -2.98 12.24 9.08
CA THR A 175 -3.37 11.07 9.87
C THR A 175 -2.20 10.14 10.19
N GLU A 176 -2.30 9.45 11.34
CA GLU A 176 -1.30 8.45 11.76
C GLU A 176 -1.08 7.32 10.72
N GLN A 177 -2.12 7.01 9.94
CA GLN A 177 -2.02 6.06 8.83
C GLN A 177 -1.04 6.52 7.76
N VAL A 178 -1.14 7.78 7.34
CA VAL A 178 -0.25 8.38 6.34
C VAL A 178 1.16 8.54 6.91
N ARG A 179 1.31 8.95 8.17
CA ARG A 179 2.63 9.04 8.83
C ARG A 179 3.35 7.69 8.85
N ARG A 180 2.63 6.59 9.08
CA ARG A 180 3.20 5.22 9.04
C ARG A 180 3.70 4.84 7.65
N VAL A 181 2.97 5.21 6.60
CA VAL A 181 3.38 4.96 5.22
C VAL A 181 4.56 5.84 4.84
N ALA A 182 4.50 7.14 5.13
CA ALA A 182 5.60 8.08 4.92
C ALA A 182 6.90 7.61 5.57
N ARG A 183 6.84 7.08 6.81
CA ARG A 183 8.03 6.53 7.49
C ARG A 183 8.70 5.40 6.69
N ARG A 184 7.94 4.56 5.98
CA ARG A 184 8.51 3.51 5.12
C ARG A 184 9.12 4.08 3.85
N PHE A 185 8.49 5.07 3.22
CA PHE A 185 9.09 5.77 2.09
C PHE A 185 10.39 6.48 2.50
N CYS A 186 10.43 7.15 3.65
CA CYS A 186 11.66 7.73 4.19
C CYS A 186 12.75 6.68 4.42
N LEU A 187 12.39 5.46 4.85
CA LEU A 187 13.35 4.35 5.00
C LEU A 187 13.91 3.91 3.65
N VAL A 188 13.06 3.81 2.61
CA VAL A 188 13.49 3.52 1.23
C VAL A 188 14.41 4.61 0.69
N ALA A 189 14.03 5.89 0.87
CA ALA A 189 14.84 7.03 0.45
C ALA A 189 16.21 7.05 1.14
N TYR A 190 16.25 6.79 2.44
CA TYR A 190 17.50 6.70 3.19
C TYR A 190 18.36 5.51 2.75
N ALA A 191 17.75 4.34 2.52
CA ALA A 191 18.47 3.18 2.00
C ALA A 191 19.05 3.47 0.60
N GLY A 192 18.34 4.19 -0.26
CA GLY A 192 18.85 4.63 -1.55
C GLY A 192 19.98 5.65 -1.42
N LYS A 193 19.91 6.60 -0.47
CA LYS A 193 21.03 7.50 -0.16
C LYS A 193 22.27 6.71 0.27
N VAL A 194 22.11 5.72 1.14
CA VAL A 194 23.20 4.84 1.56
C VAL A 194 23.75 4.03 0.37
N ALA A 195 22.89 3.61 -0.56
CA ALA A 195 23.32 2.94 -1.78
C ALA A 195 24.09 3.87 -2.73
N HIS A 196 23.77 5.16 -2.77
CA HIS A 196 24.53 6.19 -3.47
C HIS A 196 25.92 6.38 -2.84
N ASP A 197 25.99 6.54 -1.50
CA ASP A 197 27.28 6.61 -0.78
C ASP A 197 28.16 5.37 -1.00
N ALA A 198 27.52 4.21 -1.22
CA ALA A 198 28.18 2.95 -1.51
C ALA A 198 28.58 2.77 -2.99
N GLY A 199 28.29 3.75 -3.86
CA GLY A 199 28.56 3.68 -5.30
C GLY A 199 27.71 2.65 -6.05
N VAL A 200 26.57 2.26 -5.50
CA VAL A 200 25.66 1.25 -6.08
C VAL A 200 24.64 1.88 -7.03
N LEU A 201 24.22 3.11 -6.76
CA LEU A 201 23.32 3.89 -7.61
C LEU A 201 24.09 4.93 -8.43
N PRO A 202 23.55 5.38 -9.58
CA PRO A 202 24.15 6.47 -10.36
C PRO A 202 24.33 7.75 -9.54
N GLU A 203 25.42 8.47 -9.78
CA GLU A 203 25.78 9.68 -9.01
C GLU A 203 24.76 10.82 -9.16
N ASP A 204 24.09 10.90 -10.30
CA ASP A 204 23.12 11.93 -10.67
C ASP A 204 21.68 11.59 -10.25
N MET A 205 21.44 10.41 -9.66
CA MET A 205 20.11 9.98 -9.26
C MET A 205 19.61 10.75 -8.03
N ASP A 206 18.52 11.51 -8.18
CA ASP A 206 17.80 12.10 -7.03
C ASP A 206 16.87 11.05 -6.38
N VAL A 207 17.45 10.28 -5.46
CA VAL A 207 16.75 9.25 -4.69
C VAL A 207 15.58 9.82 -3.89
N TRP A 208 15.73 11.02 -3.33
CA TRP A 208 14.67 11.63 -2.52
C TRP A 208 13.49 12.00 -3.40
N ALA A 209 13.72 12.72 -4.50
CA ALA A 209 12.65 13.10 -5.42
C ALA A 209 11.92 11.88 -5.99
N ALA A 210 12.66 10.84 -6.41
CA ALA A 210 12.07 9.61 -6.92
C ALA A 210 11.15 8.94 -5.88
N THR A 211 11.63 8.81 -4.64
CA THR A 211 10.86 8.18 -3.56
C THR A 211 9.62 9.00 -3.16
N VAL A 212 9.76 10.34 -3.16
CA VAL A 212 8.66 11.26 -2.84
C VAL A 212 7.61 11.28 -3.95
N SER A 213 8.00 11.15 -5.21
CA SER A 213 7.04 11.00 -6.32
C SER A 213 6.12 9.81 -6.08
N CYS A 214 6.68 8.63 -5.81
CA CYS A 214 5.89 7.43 -5.53
C CYS A 214 4.98 7.56 -4.30
N PHE A 215 5.46 8.27 -3.25
CA PHE A 215 4.63 8.56 -2.07
C PHE A 215 3.44 9.46 -2.43
N ASN A 216 3.66 10.50 -3.24
CA ASN A 216 2.62 11.42 -3.67
C ASN A 216 1.60 10.75 -4.61
N ASP A 217 2.06 9.84 -5.49
CA ASP A 217 1.18 9.05 -6.34
C ASP A 217 0.24 8.17 -5.50
N TRP A 218 0.80 7.48 -4.50
CA TRP A 218 -0.01 6.73 -3.54
C TRP A 218 -0.98 7.63 -2.77
N LEU A 219 -0.53 8.79 -2.28
CA LEU A 219 -1.34 9.71 -1.51
C LEU A 219 -2.53 10.26 -2.32
N THR A 220 -2.31 10.48 -3.61
CA THR A 220 -3.33 10.92 -4.58
C THR A 220 -4.40 9.85 -4.73
N VAL A 221 -4.03 8.59 -4.96
CA VAL A 221 -4.97 7.46 -5.06
C VAL A 221 -5.75 7.24 -3.75
N ARG A 222 -5.09 7.45 -2.60
CA ARG A 222 -5.75 7.37 -1.28
C ARG A 222 -6.83 8.44 -1.07
N GLY A 223 -6.76 9.57 -1.78
CA GLY A 223 -7.64 10.72 -1.56
C GLY A 223 -7.11 11.75 -0.55
N GLY A 224 -5.79 11.82 -0.37
CA GLY A 224 -5.11 12.87 0.41
C GLY A 224 -4.65 12.46 1.81
N ALA A 225 -4.13 13.45 2.56
CA ALA A 225 -3.49 13.25 3.87
C ALA A 225 -4.47 13.09 5.06
N GLY A 226 -5.76 13.43 4.83
CA GLY A 226 -6.84 13.33 5.82
C GLY A 226 -7.30 11.90 6.11
N ALA A 227 -8.41 11.75 6.84
CA ALA A 227 -8.99 10.44 7.11
C ALA A 227 -9.53 9.84 5.81
N GLY A 228 -8.93 8.73 5.34
CA GLY A 228 -9.43 8.01 4.16
C GLY A 228 -10.87 7.51 4.34
N GLU A 229 -11.33 7.40 5.59
CA GLU A 229 -12.73 7.11 5.94
C GLU A 229 -13.69 8.20 5.44
N ASP A 230 -13.31 9.48 5.50
CA ASP A 230 -14.17 10.57 5.02
C ASP A 230 -14.34 10.51 3.51
N ALA A 231 -13.27 10.23 2.77
CA ALA A 231 -13.32 10.04 1.32
C ALA A 231 -14.11 8.78 0.91
N ALA A 232 -13.96 7.68 1.64
CA ALA A 232 -14.73 6.45 1.41
C ALA A 232 -16.21 6.62 1.75
N ILE A 233 -16.53 7.35 2.82
CA ILE A 233 -17.90 7.73 3.19
C ILE A 233 -18.50 8.62 2.12
N LEU A 234 -17.78 9.65 1.65
CA LEU A 234 -18.25 10.54 0.58
C LEU A 234 -18.48 9.77 -0.73
N SER A 235 -17.56 8.87 -1.11
CA SER A 235 -17.73 8.00 -2.28
C SER A 235 -18.91 7.03 -2.12
N ALA A 236 -19.10 6.44 -0.94
CA ALA A 236 -20.24 5.57 -0.67
C ALA A 236 -21.58 6.34 -0.67
N VAL A 237 -21.60 7.55 -0.12
CA VAL A 237 -22.77 8.45 -0.16
C VAL A 237 -23.06 8.86 -1.59
N ARG A 238 -22.05 9.22 -2.38
CA ARG A 238 -22.19 9.56 -3.79
C ARG A 238 -22.73 8.37 -4.60
N LEU A 239 -22.12 7.20 -4.47
CA LEU A 239 -22.56 5.98 -5.13
C LEU A 239 -24.00 5.61 -4.75
N PHE A 240 -24.36 5.74 -3.46
CA PHE A 240 -25.72 5.54 -2.98
C PHE A 240 -26.72 6.52 -3.62
N ILE A 241 -26.35 7.81 -3.73
CA ILE A 241 -27.18 8.82 -4.39
C ILE A 241 -27.28 8.55 -5.89
N GLU A 242 -26.21 8.13 -6.56
CA GLU A 242 -26.23 7.81 -7.99
C GLU A 242 -27.09 6.56 -8.28
N GLN A 243 -26.99 5.52 -7.43
CA GLN A 243 -27.75 4.27 -7.58
C GLN A 243 -29.22 4.40 -7.17
N HIS A 244 -29.55 5.27 -6.21
CA HIS A 244 -30.90 5.39 -5.65
C HIS A 244 -31.56 6.76 -5.84
N GLY A 245 -30.90 7.68 -6.55
CA GLY A 245 -31.29 9.06 -6.81
C GLY A 245 -32.76 9.21 -7.20
N ALA A 246 -33.13 8.64 -8.34
CA ALA A 246 -34.48 8.77 -8.88
C ALA A 246 -35.57 8.04 -8.08
N SER A 247 -35.22 6.98 -7.34
CA SER A 247 -36.20 6.14 -6.62
C SER A 247 -36.45 6.56 -5.17
N ARG A 248 -35.45 7.18 -4.52
CA ARG A 248 -35.50 7.56 -3.10
C ARG A 248 -35.38 9.06 -2.85
N PHE A 249 -34.82 9.82 -3.79
CA PHE A 249 -34.65 11.27 -3.70
C PHE A 249 -35.55 11.98 -4.72
N GLY A 250 -36.78 12.26 -4.32
CA GLY A 250 -37.71 13.04 -5.15
C GLY A 250 -37.47 14.53 -5.03
N VAL A 251 -37.46 15.26 -6.15
CA VAL A 251 -37.52 16.72 -6.17
C VAL A 251 -38.84 17.15 -5.52
N ARG A 252 -38.78 18.05 -4.54
CA ARG A 252 -39.99 18.62 -3.92
C ARG A 252 -40.68 19.50 -4.96
N GLN A 253 -41.74 18.97 -5.58
CA GLN A 253 -42.63 19.77 -6.40
C GLN A 253 -43.31 20.83 -5.51
N SER A 254 -43.39 22.05 -6.02
CA SER A 254 -44.13 23.16 -5.41
C SER A 254 -45.59 22.73 -5.15
N PRO A 255 -46.22 23.18 -4.05
CA PRO A 255 -47.54 22.68 -3.68
C PRO A 255 -48.59 23.18 -4.68
N GLY A 256 -49.05 22.29 -5.55
CA GLY A 256 -50.07 22.59 -6.54
C GLY A 256 -50.31 21.45 -7.52
N LEU A 257 -50.83 20.32 -7.03
CA LEU A 257 -51.89 19.49 -7.63
C LEU A 257 -51.87 18.09 -6.98
N ASN A 258 -53.06 17.62 -6.61
CA ASN A 258 -53.32 16.32 -5.98
C ASN A 258 -52.92 15.14 -6.88
N MET A 259 -51.97 14.31 -6.42
CA MET A 259 -51.92 12.89 -6.76
C MET A 259 -51.63 12.09 -5.49
N ARG A 260 -52.50 11.13 -5.19
CA ARG A 260 -52.32 10.16 -4.09
C ARG A 260 -51.01 9.40 -4.33
N SER A 261 -49.97 9.72 -3.56
CA SER A 261 -48.73 8.93 -3.55
C SER A 261 -48.78 7.91 -2.42
N PHE A 262 -48.63 6.63 -2.75
CA PHE A 262 -48.47 5.58 -1.77
C PHE A 262 -47.11 5.73 -1.07
N PRO A 263 -47.02 5.55 0.26
CA PRO A 263 -45.75 5.66 0.96
C PRO A 263 -44.84 4.49 0.59
N ASN A 264 -43.69 4.79 -0.06
CA ASN A 264 -42.61 3.83 -0.23
C ASN A 264 -41.85 3.71 1.12
N PRO A 265 -41.82 2.53 1.77
CA PRO A 265 -41.17 2.34 3.07
C PRO A 265 -39.64 2.52 3.03
N SER A 266 -39.07 2.69 1.84
CA SER A 266 -37.61 2.79 1.61
C SER A 266 -37.08 4.23 1.58
N ARG A 267 -37.93 5.24 1.82
CA ARG A 267 -37.59 6.66 1.60
C ARG A 267 -36.80 7.25 2.77
N VAL A 268 -35.58 7.72 2.50
CA VAL A 268 -34.72 8.37 3.49
C VAL A 268 -35.19 9.81 3.71
N LYS A 269 -35.41 10.22 4.96
CA LYS A 269 -35.87 11.57 5.32
C LYS A 269 -34.69 12.52 5.45
N TRP A 270 -34.80 13.71 4.84
CA TRP A 270 -33.86 14.82 5.02
C TRP A 270 -34.59 15.99 5.68
N SER A 271 -33.96 16.66 6.66
CA SER A 271 -34.36 17.97 7.16
C SER A 271 -33.26 18.99 6.80
N LYS A 272 -33.65 20.12 6.19
CA LYS A 272 -32.77 21.29 6.15
C LYS A 272 -32.86 21.98 7.50
N GLY A 273 -31.73 22.11 8.21
CA GLY A 273 -31.64 23.02 9.35
C GLY A 273 -31.94 24.44 8.88
N SER A 274 -32.94 25.08 9.47
CA SER A 274 -33.23 26.50 9.24
C SER A 274 -32.27 27.35 10.08
N PRO A 275 -31.71 28.46 9.57
CA PRO A 275 -30.71 29.25 10.31
C PRO A 275 -31.27 30.10 11.47
N ASN A 276 -32.55 30.00 11.83
CA ASN A 276 -33.14 30.84 12.87
C ASN A 276 -34.10 30.05 13.77
N GLY A 277 -33.77 29.97 15.07
CA GLY A 277 -34.73 29.71 16.14
C GLY A 277 -34.24 28.85 17.30
N GLY A 278 -33.69 29.50 18.34
CA GLY A 278 -33.86 29.28 19.79
C GLY A 278 -33.82 27.86 20.43
N PRO A 279 -33.38 27.75 21.71
CA PRO A 279 -33.13 26.47 22.34
C PRO A 279 -34.44 25.77 22.73
N GLN A 280 -34.54 24.47 22.46
CA GLN A 280 -35.51 23.60 23.13
C GLN A 280 -34.79 22.55 23.95
N ARG A 281 -35.08 22.56 25.26
CA ARG A 281 -34.73 21.52 26.23
C ARG A 281 -35.44 20.22 25.88
N PHE A 282 -34.71 19.11 25.83
CA PHE A 282 -34.76 17.99 26.77
C PHE A 282 -33.52 17.12 26.55
#